data_AF-A0AAX1XEW4-F1
#
_entry.id   AF-A0AAX1XEW4-F1
#
_cell.length_a   1.000
_cell.length_b   1.000
_cell.length_c   1.000
_cell.angle_alpha   90.00
_cell.angle_beta   90.00
_cell.angle_gamma   90.00
#
_symmetry.space_group_name_H-M   'P 1'
#
loop_
_entity.id
_entity.type
_entity.pdbx_description
1 polymer ?
#
loop_
_entity_poly.entity_id
_entity_poly.type
_entity_poly.pdbx_seq_one_letter_code
_entity_poly.pdbx_strand_id
1 'polypeptide(L)'
;MKKILAVIAFLAVVGWLAATTTVLHAPSAQPCTDAWFDAIDKQFDITDNAGHGPDPGSGEWLGVVERKAKLPESGQLTEQQRCEAIQRELSQRTYLVNRRLGLKLAL
;
A
#
# COMPACT_ATOMS: atom_id res chain seq x y z
N MET A 1 -6.67 -25.81 -33.28
CA MET A 1 -7.67 -25.23 -32.35
C MET A 1 -7.17 -25.17 -30.90
N LYS A 2 -6.69 -26.26 -30.30
CA LYS A 2 -6.24 -26.29 -28.88
C LYS A 2 -5.14 -25.26 -28.53
N LYS A 3 -4.17 -25.04 -29.43
CA LYS A 3 -3.11 -24.01 -29.27
C LYS A 3 -3.66 -22.58 -29.29
N ILE A 4 -4.65 -22.30 -30.14
CA ILE A 4 -5.27 -20.97 -30.27
C ILE A 4 -6.10 -20.67 -29.01
N LEU A 5 -6.87 -21.65 -28.53
CA LEU A 5 -7.62 -21.52 -27.28
C LEU A 5 -6.69 -21.27 -26.08
N ALA A 6 -5.54 -21.95 -26.00
CA ALA A 6 -4.57 -21.73 -24.94
C ALA A 6 -4.00 -20.30 -24.96
N VAL A 7 -3.69 -19.76 -26.15
CA VAL A 7 -3.22 -18.38 -26.30
C VAL A 7 -4.29 -17.37 -25.87
N ILE A 8 -5.54 -17.56 -26.28
CA ILE A 8 -6.65 -16.67 -25.89
C ILE A 8 -6.83 -16.67 -24.37
N ALA A 9 -6.85 -17.85 -23.75
CA ALA A 9 -6.99 -17.97 -22.30
C ALA A 9 -5.83 -17.27 -21.57
N PHE A 10 -4.60 -17.44 -22.05
CA PHE A 10 -3.43 -16.77 -21.48
C PHE A 10 -3.56 -15.24 -21.57
N LEU A 11 -3.91 -14.70 -22.73
CA LEU A 11 -4.09 -13.25 -22.92
C LEU A 11 -5.20 -12.68 -22.04
N ALA A 12 -6.30 -13.42 -21.87
CA ALA A 12 -7.39 -13.02 -20.98
C ALA A 12 -6.93 -12.92 -19.52
N VAL A 13 -6.13 -13.89 -19.04
CA VAL A 13 -5.57 -13.87 -17.69
C VAL A 13 -4.59 -12.72 -17.51
N VAL A 14 -3.68 -12.50 -18.46
CA VAL A 14 -2.73 -11.38 -18.41
C VAL A 14 -3.45 -10.03 -18.42
N GLY A 15 -4.45 -9.88 -19.31
CA GLY A 15 -5.27 -8.67 -19.37
C GLY A 15 -6.03 -8.40 -18.06
N TRP A 16 -6.60 -9.45 -17.45
CA TRP A 16 -7.27 -9.34 -16.15
C TRP A 16 -6.31 -8.95 -15.02
N LEU A 17 -5.13 -9.59 -14.96
CA LEU A 17 -4.10 -9.26 -13.97
C LEU A 17 -3.63 -7.82 -14.11
N ALA A 18 -3.38 -7.35 -15.33
CA ALA A 18 -3.01 -5.96 -15.59
C ALA A 18 -4.11 -4.98 -15.18
N ALA A 19 -5.38 -5.29 -15.47
CA ALA A 19 -6.51 -4.43 -15.12
C ALA A 19 -6.81 -4.37 -13.61
N THR A 20 -6.39 -5.38 -12.84
CA THR A 20 -6.69 -5.50 -11.40
C THR A 20 -5.50 -5.22 -10.48
N THR A 21 -4.32 -5.02 -11.05
CA THR A 21 -3.09 -4.70 -10.30
C THR A 21 -2.82 -3.21 -10.39
N THR A 22 -2.77 -2.54 -9.25
CA THR A 22 -2.46 -1.11 -9.13
C THR A 22 -1.05 -0.92 -8.60
N VAL A 23 -0.34 0.06 -9.15
CA VAL A 23 0.94 0.54 -8.60
C VAL A 23 0.62 1.63 -7.57
N LEU A 24 1.01 1.43 -6.31
CA LEU A 24 0.97 2.49 -5.31
C LEU A 24 2.23 3.32 -5.40
N HIS A 25 2.04 4.63 -5.30
CA HIS A 25 3.10 5.62 -5.25
C HIS A 25 3.07 6.29 -3.88
N ALA A 26 4.22 6.79 -3.43
CA ALA A 26 4.27 7.62 -2.23
C ALA A 26 3.27 8.80 -2.34
N PRO A 27 2.55 9.14 -1.26
CA PRO A 27 1.71 10.33 -1.25
C PRO A 27 2.50 11.59 -1.60
N SER A 28 1.89 12.50 -2.34
CA SER A 28 2.48 13.82 -2.63
C SER A 28 2.29 14.83 -1.49
N ALA A 29 1.38 14.54 -0.55
CA ALA A 29 1.14 15.35 0.63
C ALA A 29 2.36 15.37 1.56
N GLN A 30 2.54 16.46 2.30
CA GLN A 30 3.60 16.60 3.28
C GLN A 30 3.44 15.55 4.40
N PRO A 31 4.49 14.80 4.77
CA PRO A 31 4.41 13.79 5.83
C PRO A 31 3.90 14.38 7.15
N CYS A 32 3.20 13.55 7.93
CA CYS A 32 2.64 13.94 9.23
C CYS A 32 1.59 15.07 9.15
N THR A 33 0.81 15.11 8.07
CA THR A 33 -0.38 15.97 7.93
C THR A 33 -1.62 15.12 7.74
N ASP A 34 -2.80 15.66 8.05
CA ASP A 34 -4.09 14.95 7.87
C ASP A 34 -4.27 14.42 6.44
N ALA A 35 -3.89 15.21 5.44
CA ALA A 35 -3.95 14.80 4.04
C ALA A 35 -3.00 13.61 3.74
N TRP A 36 -1.85 13.55 4.41
CA TRP A 36 -0.93 12.43 4.28
C TRP A 36 -1.44 11.18 4.99
N PHE A 37 -2.00 11.33 6.19
CA PHE A 37 -2.60 10.23 6.93
C PHE A 37 -3.76 9.61 6.14
N ASP A 38 -4.68 10.42 5.61
CA ASP A 38 -5.79 9.97 4.78
C ASP A 38 -5.32 9.24 3.51
N ALA A 39 -4.27 9.74 2.85
CA ALA A 39 -3.70 9.09 1.67
C ALA A 39 -3.13 7.71 2.01
N ILE A 40 -2.33 7.60 3.08
CA ILE A 40 -1.76 6.33 3.54
C ILE A 40 -2.85 5.35 3.97
N ASP A 41 -3.85 5.83 4.70
CA ASP A 41 -4.94 5.00 5.19
C ASP A 41 -5.69 4.34 4.02
N LYS A 42 -6.04 5.11 2.99
CA LYS A 42 -6.66 4.60 1.75
C LYS A 42 -5.78 3.63 0.97
N GLN A 43 -4.48 3.85 0.96
CA GLN A 43 -3.53 3.00 0.23
C GLN A 43 -3.32 1.64 0.91
N PHE A 44 -3.27 1.63 2.24
CA PHE A 44 -2.96 0.43 3.02
C PHE A 44 -4.17 -0.20 3.73
N ASP A 45 -5.35 0.42 3.60
CA ASP A 45 -6.62 0.04 4.21
C ASP A 45 -6.48 -0.11 5.74
N ILE A 46 -5.88 0.87 6.44
CA ILE A 46 -5.52 0.77 7.87
C ILE A 46 -6.78 0.75 8.73
N THR A 47 -7.65 1.73 8.53
CA THR A 47 -8.98 1.83 9.13
C THR A 47 -9.98 1.07 8.28
N ASP A 48 -10.91 0.35 8.92
CA ASP A 48 -12.00 -0.28 8.20
C ASP A 48 -13.05 0.75 7.74
N ASN A 49 -13.95 0.34 6.84
CA ASN A 49 -15.03 1.21 6.36
C ASN A 49 -16.09 1.54 7.43
N ALA A 50 -16.00 0.96 8.63
CA ALA A 50 -16.86 1.25 9.77
C ALA A 50 -16.24 2.30 10.72
N GLY A 51 -15.01 2.75 10.44
CA GLY A 51 -14.29 3.72 11.25
C GLY A 51 -13.57 3.11 12.44
N HIS A 52 -13.39 1.78 12.47
CA HIS A 52 -12.55 1.14 13.47
C HIS A 52 -11.10 1.08 12.99
N GLY A 53 -10.20 1.46 13.87
CA GLY A 53 -8.77 1.47 13.64
C GLY A 53 -8.06 2.31 14.69
N PRO A 54 -6.73 2.25 14.75
CA PRO A 54 -5.95 3.18 15.55
C PRO A 54 -6.09 4.61 15.00
N ASP A 55 -5.97 5.61 15.86
CA ASP A 55 -6.12 7.01 15.46
C ASP A 55 -5.05 7.39 14.41
N PRO A 56 -5.42 7.98 13.26
CA PRO A 56 -4.45 8.35 12.22
C PRO A 56 -3.33 9.24 12.77
N GLY A 57 -2.08 8.87 12.45
CA GLY A 57 -0.88 9.56 12.93
C GLY A 57 -0.36 9.11 14.29
N SER A 58 -1.16 8.39 15.08
CA SER A 58 -0.70 7.83 16.36
C SER A 58 0.42 6.81 16.18
N GLY A 59 1.22 6.62 17.24
CA GLY A 59 2.27 5.61 17.27
C GLY A 59 1.80 4.19 16.89
N GLU A 60 0.60 3.78 17.33
CA GLU A 60 0.00 2.49 16.98
C GLU A 60 -0.37 2.42 15.49
N TRP A 61 -1.00 3.48 14.97
CA TRP A 61 -1.37 3.58 13.56
C TRP A 61 -0.14 3.52 12.66
N LEU A 62 0.92 4.26 12.98
CA LEU A 62 2.20 4.23 12.27
C LEU A 62 2.81 2.82 12.29
N GLY A 63 2.65 2.07 13.39
CA GLY A 63 3.13 0.69 13.48
C GLY A 63 2.37 -0.25 12.53
N VAL A 64 1.05 -0.06 12.37
CA VAL A 64 0.28 -0.81 11.37
C VAL A 64 0.73 -0.47 9.95
N VAL A 65 0.99 0.81 9.67
CA VAL A 65 1.51 1.25 8.37
C VAL A 65 2.85 0.57 8.06
N GLU A 66 3.81 0.62 8.98
CA GLU A 66 5.13 -0.01 8.82
C GLU A 66 4.99 -1.52 8.51
N ARG A 67 4.17 -2.25 9.29
CA ARG A 67 3.93 -3.68 9.03
C ARG A 67 3.29 -3.94 7.67
N LYS A 68 2.23 -3.20 7.30
CA LYS A 68 1.55 -3.40 6.01
C LYS A 68 2.42 -3.01 4.82
N ALA A 69 3.28 -2.03 4.98
CA ALA A 69 4.26 -1.60 3.98
C ALA A 69 5.55 -2.46 4.00
N LYS A 70 5.67 -3.44 4.91
CA LYS A 70 6.86 -4.28 5.11
C LYS A 70 8.13 -3.44 5.36
N LEU A 71 7.99 -2.40 6.17
CA LEU A 71 9.06 -1.55 6.64
C LEU A 71 9.52 -2.00 8.04
N PRO A 72 10.76 -1.67 8.45
CA PRO A 72 11.20 -1.88 9.82
C PRO A 72 10.28 -1.12 10.80
N GLU A 73 9.87 -1.78 11.87
CA GLU A 73 9.16 -1.08 12.95
C GLU A 73 10.14 -0.14 13.67
N SER A 74 9.71 1.10 13.89
CA SER A 74 10.58 2.16 14.43
C SER A 74 9.99 2.86 15.64
N GLY A 75 9.38 2.09 16.55
CA GLY A 75 8.64 2.59 17.73
C GLY A 75 9.46 3.44 18.72
N GLN A 76 10.79 3.41 18.65
CA GLN A 76 11.68 4.27 19.44
C GLN A 76 11.82 5.70 18.90
N LEU A 77 11.40 5.95 17.65
CA LEU A 77 11.46 7.27 17.02
C LEU A 77 10.22 8.11 17.34
N THR A 78 10.34 9.43 17.23
CA THR A 78 9.16 10.31 17.33
C THR A 78 8.22 10.09 16.14
N GLU A 79 6.93 10.37 16.30
CA GLU A 79 5.93 10.21 15.22
C GLU A 79 6.33 10.97 13.96
N GLN A 80 6.86 12.19 14.11
CA GLN A 80 7.40 13.00 13.00
C GLN A 80 8.51 12.27 12.24
N GLN A 81 9.50 11.72 12.95
CA GLN A 81 10.60 10.98 12.33
C GLN A 81 10.12 9.72 11.61
N ARG A 82 9.09 9.07 12.16
CA ARG A 82 8.47 7.88 11.56
C ARG A 82 7.71 8.22 10.28
N CYS A 83 6.91 9.28 10.28
CA CYS A 83 6.26 9.78 9.07
C CYS A 83 7.26 10.04 7.94
N GLU A 84 8.35 10.74 8.24
CA GLU A 84 9.40 11.05 7.27
C GLU A 84 10.12 9.79 6.77
N ALA A 85 10.39 8.83 7.66
CA ALA A 85 10.98 7.56 7.29
C ALA A 85 10.06 6.73 6.40
N ILE A 86 8.78 6.62 6.75
CA ILE A 86 7.77 5.94 5.93
C ILE A 86 7.68 6.60 4.56
N GLN A 87 7.53 7.93 4.50
CA GLN A 87 7.46 8.65 3.21
C GLN A 87 8.69 8.37 2.33
N ARG A 88 9.89 8.39 2.93
CA ARG A 88 11.14 8.12 2.21
C ARG A 88 11.19 6.69 1.65
N GLU A 89 10.78 5.70 2.44
CA GLU A 89 10.74 4.32 1.97
C GLU A 89 9.70 4.12 0.87
N LEU A 90 8.51 4.73 1.02
CA LEU A 90 7.46 4.66 0.01
C LEU A 90 7.84 5.35 -1.30
N SER A 91 8.72 6.36 -1.27
CA SER A 91 9.19 7.04 -2.49
C SER A 91 10.30 6.29 -3.21
N GLN A 92 10.96 5.35 -2.52
CA GLN A 92 12.04 4.53 -3.08
C GLN A 92 11.57 3.16 -3.58
N ARG A 93 10.42 2.68 -3.10
CA ARG A 93 9.89 1.34 -3.41
C ARG A 93 8.68 1.42 -4.33
N THR A 94 8.53 0.41 -5.19
CA THR A 94 7.32 0.24 -6.00
C THR A 94 6.42 -0.81 -5.37
N TYR A 95 5.17 -0.44 -5.05
CA TYR A 95 4.21 -1.37 -4.47
C TYR A 95 3.21 -1.81 -5.53
N LEU A 96 3.19 -3.10 -5.85
CA LEU A 96 2.18 -3.73 -6.70
C LEU A 96 1.10 -4.35 -5.83
N VAL A 97 -0.14 -3.88 -5.99
CA VAL A 97 -1.28 -4.34 -5.21
C VAL A 97 -2.35 -4.89 -6.13
N ASN A 98 -2.74 -6.15 -5.91
CA ASN A 98 -3.91 -6.74 -6.54
C ASN A 98 -4.95 -7.04 -5.45
N ARG A 99 -5.92 -6.14 -5.28
CA ARG A 99 -6.96 -6.27 -4.23
C ARG A 99 -7.87 -7.49 -4.45
N ARG A 100 -8.07 -7.94 -5.70
CA ARG A 100 -8.90 -9.11 -6.03
C ARG A 100 -8.27 -10.42 -5.56
N LEU A 101 -6.94 -10.50 -5.62
CA LEU A 101 -6.18 -11.68 -5.20
C LEU A 101 -5.57 -11.54 -3.79
N GLY A 102 -5.75 -10.38 -3.13
CA GLY A 102 -5.12 -10.10 -1.84
C GLY A 102 -3.59 -10.01 -1.89
N LEU A 103 -3.00 -9.75 -3.07
CA LEU A 103 -1.55 -9.70 -3.26
C LEU A 103 -1.00 -8.29 -3.02
N LYS A 104 0.08 -8.18 -2.25
CA LYS A 104 0.87 -6.96 -2.05
C LYS A 104 2.36 -7.30 -2.15
N LEU A 105 3.02 -6.78 -3.19
CA LEU A 105 4.45 -6.96 -3.46
C LEU A 105 5.13 -5.59 -3.39
N ALA A 106 6.29 -5.55 -2.75
CA ALA A 106 7.18 -4.39 -2.74
C ALA A 106 8.44 -4.76 -3.53
N LEU A 107 8.81 -3.92 -4.48
CA LEU A 107 9.96 -4.04 -5.37
C LEU A 107 10.93 -2.87 -5.14
#